data_AF-A0A7S1SHK5-F1
#
_entry.id   AF-A0A7S1SHK5-F1
#
_cell.length_a   1.000
_cell.length_b   1.000
_cell.length_c   1.000
_cell.angle_alpha   90.00
_cell.angle_beta   90.00
_cell.angle_gamma   90.00
#
_symmetry.space_group_name_H-M   'P 1'
#
loop_
_entity.id
_entity.type
_entity.pdbx_description
1 polymer ?
#
loop_
_entity_poly.entity_id
_entity_poly.type
_entity_poly.pdbx_seq_one_letter_code
_entity_poly.pdbx_strand_id
1 'polypeptide(L)'
;NGGDDDDLGSIKRALLSTAAGLTLLGGVSLPGGADAVTHVASLASTTTPFALHPEPTNALSVPTWAVHTSSVIEYLIGMGLVWSYADVSGNPRWKGLTWGMLPSHSSGITACVYHVFYNAPSLSSVVALQAMLTVVGNTTCAIAAYRIWRYGAENADANEEDTEPAVATTDRPTPSRITETTQVGWEDLAQQYASDSDLLFVLKIGGWSFALGAVIKYGELALDAPFQEGQLLTALACIAVPSLLNVSKWAFLSSDSK
;
A
#
# COMPACT_ATOMS: atom_id res chain seq x y z
N ASN A 1 -19.71 -17.07 -33.34
CA ASN A 1 -19.79 -15.59 -33.28
C ASN A 1 -20.77 -15.15 -32.18
N GLY A 2 -20.64 -15.68 -30.96
CA GLY A 2 -21.60 -15.44 -29.88
C GLY A 2 -21.06 -15.74 -28.48
N GLY A 3 -19.74 -15.61 -28.31
CA GLY A 3 -19.07 -15.75 -27.00
C GLY A 3 -18.51 -14.41 -26.49
N ASP A 4 -18.00 -13.58 -27.41
CA ASP A 4 -17.33 -12.32 -27.06
C ASP A 4 -18.29 -11.26 -26.46
N ASP A 5 -19.57 -11.27 -26.86
CA ASP A 5 -20.57 -10.31 -26.35
C ASP A 5 -21.01 -10.60 -24.90
N ASP A 6 -21.03 -11.87 -24.51
CA ASP A 6 -21.43 -12.31 -23.16
C ASP A 6 -20.33 -12.01 -22.13
N ASP A 7 -19.06 -12.18 -22.50
CA ASP A 7 -17.91 -11.96 -21.62
C ASP A 7 -17.68 -10.46 -21.36
N LEU A 8 -17.80 -9.65 -22.41
CA LEU A 8 -17.73 -8.19 -22.30
C LEU A 8 -18.91 -7.65 -21.47
N GLY A 9 -20.09 -8.28 -21.58
CA GLY A 9 -21.25 -7.98 -20.75
C GLY A 9 -21.04 -8.34 -19.28
N SER A 10 -20.38 -9.45 -19.00
CA SER A 10 -20.04 -9.92 -17.65
C SER A 10 -19.03 -8.99 -16.96
N ILE A 11 -17.96 -8.60 -17.66
CA ILE A 11 -16.92 -7.69 -17.16
C ILE A 11 -17.51 -6.30 -16.87
N LYS A 12 -18.36 -5.79 -17.78
CA LYS A 12 -19.06 -4.51 -17.56
C LYS A 12 -19.94 -4.57 -16.32
N ARG A 13 -20.71 -5.64 -16.13
CA ARG A 13 -21.55 -5.83 -14.93
C ARG A 13 -20.70 -5.93 -13.66
N ALA A 14 -19.55 -6.60 -13.72
CA ALA A 14 -18.60 -6.69 -12.59
C ALA A 14 -18.04 -5.31 -12.21
N LEU A 15 -17.57 -4.51 -13.19
CA LEU A 15 -17.06 -3.15 -12.98
C LEU A 15 -18.14 -2.18 -12.46
N LEU A 16 -19.36 -2.24 -13.02
CA LEU A 16 -20.50 -1.45 -12.54
C LEU A 16 -20.96 -1.86 -11.14
N SER A 17 -20.95 -3.15 -10.81
CA SER A 17 -21.29 -3.65 -9.48
C SER A 17 -20.26 -3.28 -8.42
N THR A 18 -18.97 -3.23 -8.77
CA THR A 18 -17.89 -2.77 -7.89
C THR A 18 -17.96 -1.27 -7.65
N ALA A 19 -18.25 -0.46 -8.68
CA ALA A 19 -18.49 0.98 -8.53
C ALA A 19 -19.72 1.28 -7.65
N ALA A 20 -20.80 0.51 -7.79
CA ALA A 20 -21.99 0.62 -6.95
C ALA A 20 -21.72 0.18 -5.49
N GLY A 21 -20.95 -0.90 -5.28
CA GLY A 21 -20.52 -1.33 -3.95
C GLY A 21 -19.63 -0.32 -3.23
N LEU A 22 -18.76 0.37 -3.97
CA LEU A 22 -17.93 1.49 -3.49
C LEU A 22 -18.77 2.66 -2.98
N THR A 23 -19.91 2.90 -3.64
CA THR A 23 -20.83 4.00 -3.31
C THR A 23 -21.70 3.67 -2.08
N LEU A 24 -22.06 2.40 -1.88
CA LEU A 24 -22.86 1.93 -0.74
C LEU A 24 -22.07 1.78 0.57
N LEU A 25 -20.74 1.64 0.50
CA LEU A 25 -19.84 1.70 1.67
C LEU A 25 -19.38 3.14 1.98
N GLY A 26 -20.09 4.13 1.43
CA GLY A 26 -19.80 5.57 1.38
C GLY A 26 -19.60 6.28 2.72
N GLY A 27 -18.45 6.05 3.34
CA GLY A 27 -17.90 6.89 4.41
C GLY A 27 -16.40 7.18 4.24
N VAL A 28 -15.82 6.84 3.09
CA VAL A 28 -14.38 6.98 2.84
C VAL A 28 -14.16 8.01 1.75
N SER A 29 -13.89 9.24 2.16
CA SER A 29 -13.03 10.11 1.35
C SER A 29 -11.65 9.50 1.41
N LEU A 30 -11.24 8.77 0.38
CA LEU A 30 -9.81 8.55 0.13
C LEU A 30 -9.10 9.92 0.19
N PRO A 31 -7.79 9.98 0.43
CA PRO A 31 -7.06 11.18 0.08
C PRO A 31 -7.20 11.43 -1.43
N GLY A 32 -7.88 12.52 -1.80
CA GLY A 32 -8.34 12.75 -3.19
C GLY A 32 -9.63 11.99 -3.57
N GLY A 33 -10.40 11.49 -2.60
CA GLY A 33 -11.45 10.49 -2.78
C GLY A 33 -12.78 10.98 -3.30
N ALA A 34 -13.13 12.25 -3.09
CA ALA A 34 -14.25 12.85 -3.81
C ALA A 34 -13.92 12.86 -5.32
N ASP A 35 -12.68 13.15 -5.68
CA ASP A 35 -12.26 13.17 -7.08
C ASP A 35 -12.04 11.75 -7.62
N ALA A 36 -11.45 10.82 -6.86
CA ALA A 36 -11.16 9.46 -7.31
C ALA A 36 -12.41 8.62 -7.62
N VAL A 37 -13.45 8.68 -6.80
CA VAL A 37 -14.73 7.98 -7.07
C VAL A 37 -15.42 8.61 -8.29
N THR A 38 -15.38 9.93 -8.39
CA THR A 38 -15.93 10.67 -9.54
C THR A 38 -15.12 10.43 -10.81
N HIS A 39 -13.81 10.21 -10.71
CA HIS A 39 -12.90 9.86 -11.80
C HIS A 39 -13.03 8.41 -12.25
N VAL A 40 -13.25 7.46 -11.34
CA VAL A 40 -13.53 6.05 -11.67
C VAL A 40 -14.91 5.93 -12.32
N ALA A 41 -15.93 6.62 -11.81
CA ALA A 41 -17.25 6.70 -12.43
C ALA A 41 -17.23 7.46 -13.78
N SER A 42 -16.37 8.48 -13.91
CA SER A 42 -16.12 9.22 -15.16
C SER A 42 -15.37 8.39 -16.20
N LEU A 43 -14.36 7.59 -15.79
CA LEU A 43 -13.70 6.61 -16.65
C LEU A 43 -14.69 5.54 -17.12
N ALA A 44 -15.56 5.06 -16.23
CA ALA A 44 -16.62 4.11 -16.56
C ALA A 44 -17.68 4.71 -17.52
N SER A 45 -17.88 6.03 -17.48
CA SER A 45 -18.84 6.75 -18.35
C SER A 45 -18.21 7.24 -19.67
N THR A 46 -16.88 7.30 -19.76
CA THR A 46 -16.15 7.64 -20.99
C THR A 46 -15.89 6.37 -21.79
N THR A 47 -16.93 5.81 -22.39
CA THR A 47 -16.83 4.63 -23.25
C THR A 47 -16.24 5.00 -24.62
N THR A 48 -14.93 5.20 -24.68
CA THR A 48 -14.19 4.74 -25.86
C THR A 48 -14.15 3.21 -25.77
N PRO A 49 -14.51 2.47 -26.83
CA PRO A 49 -14.41 1.02 -26.82
C PRO A 49 -12.93 0.64 -26.79
N PHE A 50 -12.36 0.49 -25.59
CA PHE A 50 -11.13 -0.27 -25.44
C PHE A 50 -11.47 -1.71 -25.78
N ALA A 51 -10.84 -2.25 -26.82
CA ALA A 51 -10.85 -3.68 -27.04
C ALA A 51 -10.09 -4.30 -25.87
N LEU A 52 -10.80 -5.07 -25.03
CA LEU A 52 -10.15 -5.82 -23.97
C LEU A 52 -9.39 -6.98 -24.59
N HIS A 53 -8.16 -7.19 -24.14
CA HIS A 53 -7.41 -8.38 -24.48
C HIS A 53 -8.07 -9.61 -23.82
N PRO A 54 -8.00 -10.79 -24.46
CA PRO A 54 -8.46 -12.02 -23.85
C PRO A 54 -7.63 -12.35 -22.61
N GLU A 55 -8.28 -12.83 -21.56
CA GLU A 55 -7.61 -13.14 -20.31
C GLU A 55 -6.59 -14.28 -20.48
N PRO A 56 -5.31 -14.07 -20.13
CA PRO A 56 -4.31 -15.14 -20.14
C PRO A 56 -4.59 -16.23 -19.12
N THR A 57 -4.24 -17.47 -19.44
CA THR A 57 -4.47 -18.64 -18.55
C THR A 57 -3.73 -18.58 -17.22
N ASN A 58 -2.69 -17.75 -17.14
CA ASN A 58 -1.88 -17.54 -15.95
C ASN A 58 -2.18 -16.21 -15.24
N ALA A 59 -3.30 -15.57 -15.58
CA ALA A 59 -3.81 -14.43 -14.83
C ALA A 59 -4.24 -14.83 -13.41
N LEU A 60 -3.98 -13.95 -12.44
CA LEU A 60 -4.38 -14.19 -11.07
C LEU A 60 -5.89 -13.99 -10.91
N SER A 61 -6.53 -14.75 -10.01
CA SER A 61 -7.95 -14.56 -9.70
C SER A 61 -8.22 -13.28 -8.89
N VAL A 62 -9.45 -12.77 -8.89
CA VAL A 62 -9.84 -11.60 -8.07
C VAL A 62 -9.50 -11.79 -6.57
N PRO A 63 -9.82 -12.93 -5.91
CA PRO A 63 -9.39 -13.17 -4.54
C PRO A 63 -7.87 -13.09 -4.35
N THR A 64 -7.09 -13.56 -5.32
CA THR A 64 -5.63 -13.49 -5.27
C THR A 64 -5.14 -12.05 -5.38
N TRP A 65 -5.71 -11.27 -6.30
CA TRP A 65 -5.42 -9.83 -6.43
C TRP A 65 -5.83 -9.04 -5.18
N ALA A 66 -6.95 -9.39 -4.54
CA ALA A 66 -7.39 -8.76 -3.30
C ALA A 66 -6.33 -8.88 -2.20
N VAL A 67 -5.76 -10.08 -2.01
CA VAL A 67 -4.70 -10.30 -1.01
C VAL A 67 -3.40 -9.58 -1.36
N HIS A 68 -2.98 -9.58 -2.64
CA HIS A 68 -1.75 -8.89 -3.04
C HIS A 68 -1.84 -7.39 -2.79
N THR A 69 -2.94 -6.80 -3.23
CA THR A 69 -3.16 -5.35 -3.15
C THR A 69 -3.39 -4.89 -1.72
N SER A 70 -4.16 -5.66 -0.94
CA SER A 70 -4.34 -5.38 0.49
C SER A 70 -3.01 -5.46 1.23
N SER A 71 -2.18 -6.47 0.97
CA SER A 71 -0.88 -6.64 1.65
C SER A 71 0.06 -5.45 1.42
N VAL A 72 0.11 -4.90 0.20
CA VAL A 72 0.94 -3.71 -0.12
C VAL A 72 0.43 -2.48 0.63
N ILE A 73 -0.89 -2.28 0.68
CA ILE A 73 -1.52 -1.16 1.40
C ILE A 73 -1.35 -1.29 2.91
N GLU A 74 -1.63 -2.48 3.46
CA GLU A 74 -1.48 -2.78 4.89
C GLU A 74 -0.05 -2.56 5.36
N TYR A 75 0.93 -2.82 4.50
CA TYR A 75 2.33 -2.53 4.79
C TYR A 75 2.59 -1.03 4.93
N LEU A 76 1.98 -0.17 4.09
CA LEU A 76 2.03 1.29 4.24
C LEU A 76 1.38 1.74 5.56
N ILE A 77 0.22 1.18 5.91
CA ILE A 77 -0.43 1.42 7.21
C ILE A 77 0.52 1.07 8.35
N GLY A 78 1.16 -0.10 8.28
CA GLY A 78 2.18 -0.52 9.24
C GLY A 78 3.35 0.46 9.34
N MET A 79 3.83 0.98 8.21
CA MET A 79 4.88 2.01 8.19
C MET A 79 4.44 3.30 8.92
N GLY A 80 3.21 3.77 8.69
CA GLY A 80 2.63 4.91 9.41
C GLY A 80 2.57 4.69 10.92
N LEU A 81 2.07 3.53 11.33
CA LEU A 81 1.99 3.15 12.74
C LEU A 81 3.38 3.09 13.40
N VAL A 82 4.36 2.48 12.73
CA VAL A 82 5.75 2.40 13.21
C VAL A 82 6.36 3.80 13.35
N TRP A 83 6.10 4.70 12.41
CA TRP A 83 6.57 6.08 12.46
C TRP A 83 6.02 6.82 13.69
N SER A 84 4.69 6.80 13.89
CA SER A 84 4.03 7.45 15.03
C SER A 84 4.36 6.79 16.37
N TYR A 85 4.67 5.49 16.37
CA TYR A 85 5.06 4.78 17.58
C TYR A 85 6.38 5.29 18.18
N ALA A 86 7.22 5.94 17.38
CA ALA A 86 8.43 6.61 17.88
C ALA A 86 8.11 7.66 18.94
N ASP A 87 7.01 8.40 18.78
CA ASP A 87 6.63 9.46 19.72
C ASP A 87 5.95 8.88 20.96
N VAL A 88 5.11 7.85 20.78
CA VAL A 88 4.42 7.16 21.88
C VAL A 88 5.42 6.44 22.80
N SER A 89 6.47 5.85 22.22
CA SER A 89 7.49 5.12 22.97
C SER A 89 8.62 6.01 23.50
N GLY A 90 8.71 7.27 23.07
CA GLY A 90 9.85 8.15 23.33
C GLY A 90 11.15 7.70 22.65
N ASN A 91 11.14 6.64 21.84
CA ASN A 91 12.31 6.11 21.17
C ASN A 91 12.32 6.53 19.69
N PRO A 92 13.12 7.54 19.29
CA PRO A 92 13.14 8.03 17.92
C PRO A 92 13.68 6.99 16.92
N ARG A 93 14.32 5.90 17.38
CA ARG A 93 14.89 4.87 16.49
C ARG A 93 13.81 4.06 15.75
N TRP A 94 12.56 4.09 16.19
CA TRP A 94 11.41 3.54 15.44
C TRP A 94 11.19 4.22 14.08
N LYS A 95 11.45 5.52 13.94
CA LYS A 95 11.44 6.20 12.63
C LYS A 95 12.46 5.58 11.67
N GLY A 96 13.60 5.11 12.20
CA GLY A 96 14.60 4.35 11.45
C GLY A 96 14.12 2.98 10.94
N LEU A 97 13.18 2.33 11.65
CA LEU A 97 12.55 1.09 11.17
C LEU A 97 11.65 1.36 9.97
N THR A 98 10.89 2.47 9.99
CA THR A 98 10.08 2.89 8.82
C THR A 98 10.94 3.02 7.56
N TRP A 99 12.13 3.63 7.68
CA TRP A 99 13.10 3.68 6.58
C TRP A 99 13.58 2.29 6.14
N GLY A 100 13.83 1.39 7.11
CA GLY A 100 14.24 0.02 6.84
C GLY A 100 13.16 -0.84 6.16
N MET A 101 11.88 -0.45 6.26
CA MET A 101 10.75 -1.16 5.66
C MET A 101 10.55 -0.85 4.16
N LEU A 102 11.10 0.25 3.65
CA LEU A 102 10.91 0.71 2.26
C LEU A 102 11.31 -0.31 1.18
N PRO A 103 12.45 -1.03 1.27
CA PRO A 103 12.82 -2.00 0.24
C PRO A 103 11.85 -3.19 0.21
N SER A 104 11.39 -3.67 1.36
CA SER A 104 10.39 -4.75 1.44
C SER A 104 9.04 -4.34 0.83
N HIS A 105 8.60 -3.10 1.04
CA HIS A 105 7.41 -2.57 0.36
C HIS A 105 7.59 -2.56 -1.17
N SER A 106 8.75 -2.07 -1.64
CA SER A 106 9.10 -2.05 -3.06
C SER A 106 9.17 -3.47 -3.65
N SER A 107 9.57 -4.46 -2.86
CA SER A 107 9.53 -5.88 -3.25
C SER A 107 8.09 -6.36 -3.49
N GLY A 108 7.15 -6.00 -2.61
CA GLY A 108 5.72 -6.31 -2.79
C GLY A 108 5.13 -5.69 -4.07
N ILE A 109 5.47 -4.43 -4.37
CA ILE A 109 5.11 -3.79 -5.64
C ILE A 109 5.71 -4.55 -6.83
N THR A 110 6.99 -4.93 -6.72
CA THR A 110 7.71 -5.67 -7.78
C THR A 110 7.00 -6.97 -8.13
N ALA A 111 6.54 -7.73 -7.12
CA ALA A 111 5.77 -8.95 -7.31
C ALA A 111 4.43 -8.67 -8.01
N CYS A 112 3.69 -7.64 -7.56
CA CYS A 112 2.43 -7.24 -8.19
C CYS A 112 2.62 -6.86 -9.66
N VAL A 113 3.65 -6.08 -9.99
CA VAL A 113 3.96 -5.70 -11.37
C VAL A 113 4.27 -6.94 -12.21
N TYR A 114 5.07 -7.89 -11.71
CA TYR A 114 5.32 -9.12 -12.45
C TYR A 114 4.04 -9.91 -12.77
N HIS A 115 3.05 -9.88 -11.87
CA HIS A 115 1.75 -10.49 -12.09
C HIS A 115 0.85 -9.71 -13.05
N VAL A 116 0.90 -8.37 -13.07
CA VAL A 116 0.23 -7.56 -14.10
C VAL A 116 0.72 -7.92 -15.50
N PHE A 117 2.02 -8.23 -15.63
CA PHE A 117 2.61 -8.71 -16.89
C PHE A 117 2.50 -10.23 -17.08
N TYR A 118 1.56 -10.87 -16.40
CA TYR A 118 1.27 -12.30 -16.52
C TYR A 118 2.53 -13.17 -16.42
N ASN A 119 3.42 -12.88 -15.48
CA ASN A 119 4.61 -13.67 -15.24
C ASN A 119 5.49 -13.88 -16.51
N ALA A 120 5.53 -12.89 -17.40
CA ALA A 120 6.23 -12.99 -18.68
C ALA A 120 7.69 -13.44 -18.48
N PRO A 121 8.17 -14.51 -19.17
CA PRO A 121 9.55 -14.98 -19.01
C PRO A 121 10.62 -13.93 -19.37
N SER A 122 10.30 -13.04 -20.31
CA SER A 122 11.13 -11.90 -20.72
C SER A 122 11.38 -10.89 -19.59
N LEU A 123 10.56 -10.91 -18.52
CA LEU A 123 10.67 -10.06 -17.34
C LEU A 123 11.22 -10.81 -16.11
N SER A 124 11.84 -11.97 -16.29
CA SER A 124 12.45 -12.75 -15.18
C SER A 124 13.46 -11.95 -14.34
N SER A 125 14.10 -10.92 -14.90
CA SER A 125 14.96 -9.99 -14.15
C SER A 125 14.20 -9.19 -13.07
N VAL A 126 12.89 -8.97 -13.24
CA VAL A 126 12.02 -8.34 -12.24
C VAL A 126 11.89 -9.23 -10.98
N VAL A 127 11.88 -10.55 -11.15
CA VAL A 127 11.88 -11.50 -10.03
C VAL A 127 13.21 -11.44 -9.27
N ALA A 128 14.34 -11.28 -9.96
CA ALA A 128 15.63 -11.06 -9.32
C ALA A 128 15.67 -9.73 -8.54
N LEU A 129 15.09 -8.67 -9.09
CA LEU A 129 14.90 -7.38 -8.40
C LEU A 129 14.06 -7.55 -7.13
N GLN A 130 12.93 -8.27 -7.20
CA GLN A 130 12.10 -8.58 -6.03
C GLN A 130 12.91 -9.28 -4.94
N ALA A 131 13.64 -10.35 -5.29
CA ALA A 131 14.43 -11.12 -4.34
C ALA A 131 15.51 -10.26 -3.68
N MET A 132 16.20 -9.42 -4.46
CA MET A 132 17.21 -8.50 -3.94
C MET A 132 16.61 -7.45 -3.01
N LEU A 133 15.46 -6.85 -3.37
CA LEU A 133 14.74 -5.92 -2.50
C LEU A 133 14.27 -6.57 -1.19
N THR A 134 13.84 -7.83 -1.22
CA THR A 134 13.49 -8.59 -0.01
C THR A 134 14.70 -8.80 0.90
N VAL A 135 15.84 -9.20 0.34
CA VAL A 135 17.08 -9.38 1.13
C VAL A 135 17.53 -8.07 1.74
N VAL A 136 17.55 -6.99 0.96
CA VAL A 136 17.91 -5.65 1.44
C VAL A 136 16.93 -5.20 2.52
N GLY A 137 15.62 -5.33 2.29
CA GLY A 137 14.58 -4.90 3.22
C GLY A 137 14.60 -5.63 4.56
N ASN A 138 14.77 -6.95 4.54
CA ASN A 138 14.92 -7.73 5.77
C ASN A 138 16.21 -7.37 6.52
N THR A 139 17.30 -7.13 5.79
CA THR A 139 18.58 -6.72 6.39
C THR A 139 18.46 -5.33 7.04
N THR A 140 17.84 -4.37 6.37
CA THR A 140 17.63 -3.01 6.92
C THR A 140 16.67 -3.01 8.11
N CYS A 141 15.62 -3.83 8.07
CA CYS A 141 14.74 -4.03 9.23
C CYS A 141 15.48 -4.65 10.41
N ALA A 142 16.34 -5.66 10.18
CA ALA A 142 17.14 -6.27 11.24
C ALA A 142 18.12 -5.28 11.89
N ILE A 143 18.79 -4.45 11.08
CA ILE A 143 19.66 -3.37 11.57
C ILE A 143 18.85 -2.35 12.38
N ALA A 144 17.65 -1.97 11.93
CA ALA A 144 16.79 -1.04 12.65
C ALA A 144 16.29 -1.64 13.98
N ALA A 145 15.91 -2.91 13.99
CA ALA A 145 15.51 -3.62 15.21
C ALA A 145 16.65 -3.67 16.24
N TYR A 146 17.88 -3.96 15.80
CA TYR A 146 19.07 -3.88 16.67
C TYR A 146 19.27 -2.48 17.26
N ARG A 147 19.08 -1.42 16.46
CA ARG A 147 19.17 -0.03 16.93
C ARG A 147 18.10 0.30 17.97
N ILE A 148 16.87 -0.19 17.78
CA ILE A 148 15.77 -0.04 18.75
C ILE A 148 16.11 -0.74 20.06
N TRP A 149 16.56 -2.00 20.01
CA TRP A 149 16.97 -2.75 21.21
C TRP A 149 18.09 -2.04 21.97
N ARG A 150 19.11 -1.57 21.25
CA ARG A 150 20.25 -0.87 21.85
C ARG A 150 19.80 0.43 22.56
N TYR A 151 18.76 1.11 22.07
CA TYR A 151 18.18 2.27 22.78
C TYR A 151 17.56 1.87 24.10
N GLY A 152 16.80 0.78 24.11
CA GLY A 152 16.20 0.26 25.33
C GLY A 152 17.26 -0.07 26.39
N ALA A 153 18.35 -0.75 25.99
CA ALA A 153 19.45 -1.07 26.89
C ALA A 153 20.13 0.19 27.45
N GLU A 154 20.50 1.14 26.58
CA GLU A 154 21.17 2.40 26.98
C GLU A 154 20.33 3.23 27.97
N ASN A 155 18.99 3.23 27.85
CA ASN A 155 18.10 4.00 28.73
C ASN A 155 17.58 3.22 29.94
N ALA A 156 17.72 1.88 29.96
CA ALA A 156 17.45 1.07 31.13
C ALA A 156 18.55 1.26 32.18
N ASP A 157 19.82 1.21 31.75
CA ASP A 157 20.98 1.39 32.60
C ASP A 157 21.03 2.80 33.23
N ALA A 158 20.56 3.83 32.51
CA ALA A 158 20.52 5.21 33.00
C ALA A 158 19.45 5.44 34.09
N ASN A 159 18.33 4.72 34.06
CA ASN A 159 17.25 4.85 35.05
C ASN A 159 17.55 4.12 36.37
N GLU A 160 18.55 3.24 36.41
CA GLU A 160 18.99 2.60 37.66
C GLU A 160 19.93 3.50 38.49
N GLU A 161 20.60 4.48 37.88
CA GLU A 161 21.54 5.40 38.56
C GLU A 161 20.84 6.58 39.26
N ASP A 162 19.64 6.98 38.80
CA ASP A 162 18.87 8.14 39.31
C ASP A 162 17.55 7.70 39.99
N THR A 163 17.62 6.95 41.10
CA THR A 163 16.40 6.60 41.86
C THR A 163 15.97 7.73 42.82
N GLU A 164 15.25 8.73 42.31
CA GLU A 164 14.26 9.49 43.08
C GLU A 164 12.85 9.22 42.51
N PRO A 165 11.79 9.14 43.35
CA PRO A 165 10.47 8.70 42.90
C PRO A 165 9.79 9.81 42.08
N ALA A 166 9.88 9.71 40.75
CA ALA A 166 9.17 10.60 39.85
C ALA A 166 7.65 10.36 39.93
N VAL A 167 6.93 11.42 40.30
CA VAL A 167 5.46 11.49 40.25
C VAL A 167 5.00 11.21 38.82
N ALA A 168 4.20 10.16 38.64
CA ALA A 168 3.59 9.81 37.36
C ALA A 168 2.60 10.90 36.92
N THR A 169 3.07 11.85 36.11
CA THR A 169 2.19 12.75 35.37
C THR A 169 1.62 12.00 34.17
N THR A 170 0.31 11.78 34.18
CA THR A 170 -0.47 11.12 33.12
C THR A 170 -0.72 12.04 31.91
N ASP A 171 0.27 12.80 31.47
CA ASP A 171 0.20 13.50 30.19
C ASP A 171 0.78 12.59 29.12
N ARG A 172 -0.10 11.78 28.50
CA ARG A 172 0.28 11.01 27.31
C ARG A 172 0.67 12.01 26.23
N PRO A 173 1.91 11.97 25.70
CA PRO A 173 2.28 12.83 24.60
C PRO A 173 1.28 12.62 23.46
N THR A 174 0.70 13.69 22.95
CA THR A 174 -0.08 13.61 21.71
C THR A 174 0.92 13.19 20.62
N PRO A 175 0.73 12.04 19.94
CA PRO A 175 1.67 11.59 18.91
C PRO A 175 1.89 12.70 17.90
N SER A 176 3.12 12.84 17.36
CA SER A 176 3.35 13.82 16.31
C SER A 176 2.41 13.47 15.15
N ARG A 177 1.50 14.40 14.92
CA ARG A 177 0.36 14.21 14.06
C ARG A 177 0.91 14.25 12.62
N ILE A 178 0.98 13.11 11.92
CA ILE A 178 1.26 13.07 10.45
C ILE A 178 0.26 14.00 9.70
N THR A 179 -0.87 14.29 10.34
CA THR A 179 -2.02 15.10 9.91
C THR A 179 -1.81 16.63 9.84
N GLU A 180 -0.63 17.21 10.10
CA GLU A 180 -0.39 18.63 9.71
C GLU A 180 -0.11 18.80 8.20
N THR A 181 0.06 17.70 7.48
CA THR A 181 0.12 17.73 6.02
C THR A 181 -1.30 17.68 5.43
N THR A 182 -1.61 18.56 4.48
CA THR A 182 -2.90 18.58 3.75
C THR A 182 -3.13 17.35 2.87
N GLN A 183 -2.19 16.40 2.86
CA GLN A 183 -2.17 15.23 1.99
C GLN A 183 -2.26 13.96 2.85
N VAL A 184 -3.49 13.54 3.13
CA VAL A 184 -3.78 12.26 3.76
C VAL A 184 -3.16 11.14 2.89
N GLY A 185 -2.57 10.10 3.47
CA GLY A 185 -2.02 8.96 2.73
C GLY A 185 -2.66 7.63 3.10
N TRP A 186 -2.22 6.56 2.44
CA TRP A 186 -2.65 5.19 2.76
C TRP A 186 -2.20 4.79 4.17
N GLU A 187 -1.05 5.30 4.61
CA GLU A 187 -0.50 5.06 5.94
C GLU A 187 -1.30 5.71 7.08
N ASP A 188 -2.18 6.67 6.77
CA ASP A 188 -3.09 7.31 7.74
C ASP A 188 -4.42 6.56 7.91
N LEU A 189 -4.67 5.48 7.15
CA LEU A 189 -5.96 4.78 7.18
C LEU A 189 -6.30 4.21 8.56
N ALA A 190 -5.31 3.78 9.33
CA ALA A 190 -5.54 3.34 10.72
C ALA A 190 -6.14 4.47 11.58
N GLN A 191 -5.72 5.71 11.36
CA GLN A 191 -6.25 6.86 12.09
C GLN A 191 -7.63 7.27 11.57
N GLN A 192 -7.87 7.16 10.26
CA GLN A 192 -9.18 7.45 9.66
C GLN A 192 -10.26 6.49 10.16
N TYR A 193 -9.96 5.21 10.29
CA TYR A 193 -10.91 4.20 10.76
C TYR A 193 -10.86 3.95 12.26
N ALA A 194 -10.14 4.77 13.03
CA ALA A 194 -10.03 4.62 14.48
C ALA A 194 -11.38 4.76 15.21
N SER A 195 -12.38 5.38 14.57
CA SER A 195 -13.74 5.55 15.11
C SER A 195 -14.75 4.50 14.62
N ASP A 196 -14.35 3.60 13.71
CA ASP A 196 -15.23 2.54 13.22
C ASP A 196 -15.37 1.42 14.25
N SER A 197 -16.54 0.75 14.28
CA SER A 197 -16.68 -0.53 15.00
C SER A 197 -15.88 -1.64 14.29
N ASP A 198 -15.37 -2.62 15.03
CA ASP A 198 -14.61 -3.77 14.48
C ASP A 198 -15.26 -4.41 13.26
N LEU A 199 -16.58 -4.63 13.29
CA LEU A 199 -17.32 -5.22 12.18
C LEU A 199 -17.30 -4.32 10.94
N LEU A 200 -17.60 -3.03 11.09
CA LEU A 200 -17.57 -2.07 9.99
C LEU A 200 -16.14 -1.90 9.43
N PHE A 201 -15.13 -1.91 10.30
CA PHE A 201 -13.73 -1.88 9.90
C PHE A 201 -13.39 -3.09 9.03
N VAL A 202 -13.69 -4.31 9.47
CA VAL A 202 -13.44 -5.54 8.70
C VAL A 202 -14.21 -5.53 7.38
N LEU A 203 -15.47 -5.11 7.37
CA LEU A 203 -16.27 -5.01 6.15
C LEU A 203 -15.70 -3.98 5.16
N LYS A 204 -15.25 -2.81 5.65
CA LYS A 204 -14.60 -1.79 4.81
C LYS A 204 -13.30 -2.31 4.22
N ILE A 205 -12.40 -2.87 5.03
CA ILE A 205 -11.12 -3.42 4.56
C ILE A 205 -11.37 -4.52 3.54
N GLY A 206 -12.19 -5.53 3.88
CA GLY A 206 -12.52 -6.62 2.96
C GLY A 206 -13.15 -6.11 1.66
N GLY A 207 -14.13 -5.21 1.75
CA GLY A 207 -14.77 -4.60 0.59
C GLY A 207 -13.78 -3.87 -0.33
N TRP A 208 -12.88 -3.06 0.24
CA TRP A 208 -11.85 -2.35 -0.50
C TRP A 208 -10.81 -3.28 -1.13
N SER A 209 -10.39 -4.34 -0.43
CA SER A 209 -9.46 -5.32 -0.98
C SER A 209 -10.03 -6.01 -2.23
N PHE A 210 -11.29 -6.45 -2.18
CA PHE A 210 -11.94 -7.07 -3.34
C PHE A 210 -12.22 -6.08 -4.46
N ALA A 211 -12.64 -4.86 -4.14
CA ALA A 211 -12.86 -3.82 -5.15
C ALA A 211 -11.57 -3.48 -5.90
N LEU A 212 -10.49 -3.22 -5.17
CA LEU A 212 -9.19 -2.91 -5.78
C LEU A 212 -8.63 -4.10 -6.57
N GLY A 213 -8.76 -5.32 -6.03
CA GLY A 213 -8.37 -6.53 -6.72
C GLY A 213 -9.12 -6.71 -8.05
N ALA A 214 -10.42 -6.45 -8.08
CA ALA A 214 -11.22 -6.49 -9.30
C ALA A 214 -10.82 -5.39 -10.31
N VAL A 215 -10.57 -4.16 -9.83
CA VAL A 215 -10.11 -3.06 -10.68
C VAL A 215 -8.80 -3.42 -11.38
N ILE A 216 -7.83 -3.98 -10.67
CA ILE A 216 -6.56 -4.38 -11.28
C ILE A 216 -6.76 -5.55 -12.24
N LYS A 217 -7.46 -6.60 -11.80
CA LYS A 217 -7.73 -7.80 -12.60
C LYS A 217 -8.33 -7.53 -13.98
N TYR A 218 -9.30 -6.62 -14.04
CA TYR A 218 -10.01 -6.30 -15.26
C TYR A 218 -9.43 -5.08 -15.97
N GLY A 219 -8.78 -4.18 -15.24
CA GLY A 219 -8.08 -3.03 -15.79
C GLY A 219 -6.82 -3.43 -16.57
N GLU A 220 -6.08 -4.45 -16.13
CA GLU A 220 -4.90 -4.96 -16.84
C GLU A 220 -5.22 -5.46 -18.26
N LEU A 221 -6.46 -5.91 -18.52
CA LEU A 221 -6.93 -6.35 -19.84
C LEU A 221 -7.14 -5.19 -20.83
N ALA A 222 -7.29 -3.96 -20.32
CA ALA A 222 -7.43 -2.76 -21.14
C ALA A 222 -6.08 -2.15 -21.53
N LEU A 223 -4.98 -2.66 -20.98
CA LEU A 223 -3.63 -2.16 -21.24
C LEU A 223 -2.94 -3.01 -22.31
N ASP A 224 -2.24 -2.37 -23.24
CA ASP A 224 -1.46 -3.09 -24.25
C ASP A 224 -0.11 -3.60 -23.72
N ALA A 225 0.50 -2.87 -22.79
CA ALA A 225 1.86 -3.17 -22.32
C ALA A 225 2.00 -4.59 -21.73
N PRO A 226 1.08 -5.11 -20.91
CA PRO A 226 1.15 -6.49 -20.41
C PRO A 226 1.21 -7.59 -21.49
N PHE A 227 0.73 -7.30 -22.71
CA PHE A 227 0.62 -8.27 -23.80
C PHE A 227 1.72 -8.13 -24.85
N GLN A 228 2.63 -7.17 -24.69
CA GLN A 228 3.73 -6.92 -25.61
C GLN A 228 5.06 -7.44 -25.06
N GLU A 229 5.90 -7.97 -25.95
CA GLU A 229 7.26 -8.36 -25.60
C GLU A 229 8.17 -7.13 -25.36
N GLY A 230 9.22 -7.30 -24.57
CA GLY A 230 10.25 -6.26 -24.38
C GLY A 230 9.87 -5.10 -23.46
N GLN A 231 8.79 -5.20 -22.70
CA GLN A 231 8.24 -4.13 -21.86
C GLN A 231 8.95 -3.95 -20.49
N LEU A 232 10.24 -4.27 -20.43
CA LEU A 232 11.03 -4.19 -19.19
C LEU A 232 11.06 -2.77 -18.61
N LEU A 233 11.23 -1.75 -19.45
CA LEU A 233 11.27 -0.35 -18.99
C LEU A 233 9.92 0.08 -18.41
N THR A 234 8.81 -0.34 -19.02
CA THR A 234 7.46 -0.06 -18.52
C THR A 234 7.25 -0.73 -17.16
N ALA A 235 7.61 -2.02 -17.02
CA ALA A 235 7.55 -2.72 -15.75
C ALA A 235 8.40 -2.04 -14.67
N LEU A 236 9.65 -1.67 -15.00
CA LEU A 236 10.54 -0.96 -14.07
C LEU A 236 9.98 0.42 -13.69
N ALA A 237 9.33 1.14 -14.60
CA ALA A 237 8.68 2.40 -14.29
C ALA A 237 7.49 2.21 -13.33
N CYS A 238 6.65 1.19 -13.57
CA CYS A 238 5.54 0.82 -12.67
C CYS A 238 6.01 0.45 -11.26
N ILE A 239 7.26 0.02 -11.09
CA ILE A 239 7.88 -0.25 -9.78
C ILE A 239 8.51 1.01 -9.19
N ALA A 240 9.34 1.70 -9.98
CA ALA A 240 10.16 2.80 -9.52
C ALA A 240 9.33 4.01 -9.11
N VAL A 241 8.29 4.36 -9.87
CA VAL A 241 7.45 5.54 -9.58
C VAL A 241 6.80 5.45 -8.19
N PRO A 242 5.99 4.43 -7.86
CA PRO A 242 5.38 4.34 -6.52
C PRO A 242 6.42 4.15 -5.41
N SER A 243 7.54 3.45 -5.68
CA SER A 243 8.61 3.28 -4.70
C SER A 243 9.29 4.63 -4.37
N LEU A 244 9.58 5.44 -5.38
CA LEU A 244 10.17 6.77 -5.22
C LEU A 244 9.19 7.74 -4.54
N LEU A 245 7.91 7.70 -4.88
CA LEU A 245 6.89 8.51 -4.20
C LEU A 245 6.83 8.18 -2.69
N ASN A 246 6.92 6.90 -2.33
CA ASN A 246 6.99 6.48 -0.94
C ASN A 246 8.27 7.03 -0.26
N VAL A 247 9.44 6.88 -0.90
CA VAL A 247 10.71 7.45 -0.40
C VAL A 247 10.62 8.97 -0.20
N SER A 248 10.10 9.70 -1.19
CA SER A 248 9.94 11.15 -1.15
C SER A 248 9.06 11.59 0.01
N LYS A 249 7.98 10.86 0.28
CA LYS A 249 7.09 11.15 1.42
C LYS A 249 7.83 11.05 2.75
N TRP A 250 8.55 9.94 3.00
CA TRP A 250 9.28 9.77 4.25
C TRP A 250 10.48 10.73 4.36
N ALA A 251 11.09 11.11 3.24
CA ALA A 251 12.12 12.15 3.22
C ALA A 251 11.56 13.50 3.69
N PHE A 252 10.37 13.88 3.19
CA PHE A 252 9.67 15.10 3.59
C PHE A 252 9.28 15.06 5.09
N LEU A 253 8.67 13.98 5.57
CA LEU A 253 8.33 13.83 6.99
C LEU A 253 9.58 13.84 7.90
N SER A 254 10.70 13.31 7.41
CA SER A 254 11.97 13.33 8.15
C SER A 254 12.57 14.73 8.25
N SER A 255 12.38 15.60 7.24
CA SER A 255 12.84 16.99 7.32
C SER A 255 12.00 17.84 8.27
N ASP A 256 10.69 17.61 8.33
CA ASP A 256 9.79 18.33 9.24
C ASP A 256 9.92 17.89 10.70
N SER A 257 10.44 16.68 10.94
CA SER A 257 10.63 16.13 12.29
C SER A 257 11.91 16.57 13.01
N LYS A 258 12.72 17.45 12.41
CA LYS A 258 13.98 17.97 12.97
C LYS A 258 13.77 19.33 13.64
#